data_AF-A0A1Y3NHU6-F1
#
_entry.id   AF-A0A1Y3NHU6-F1
#
_cell.length_a   1.000
_cell.length_b   1.000
_cell.length_c   1.000
_cell.angle_alpha   90.00
_cell.angle_beta   90.00
_cell.angle_gamma   90.00
#
_symmetry.space_group_name_H-M   'P 1'
#
loop_
_entity.id
_entity.type
_entity.pdbx_description
1 polymer ?
#
loop_
_entity_poly.entity_id
_entity_poly.type
_entity_poly.pdbx_seq_one_letter_code
_entity_poly.pdbx_strand_id
1 'polypeptide(L)'
;MNTTFKNNIADYFGGAIYSDYEGLYLTNITNVNFFSNRAYSGGAIYTSNDGDLTLFDVNNKNINYTDNYSESHGNNYATKPYMIYLVSEYTGNITVKSGKTFRLEFILTDQFNQYVNDISKYYNNIGINANTENMNNSESDYDIFRKFVIFLKNNEHDIKFNIDKLKVFVKGCEKEQIVMHDKRGYYCEDPKCISTCPVGETAICEKSKDNIENINNPNMNKCKCIEGYIGNFCETKDYVDLKKEGIIKDTGYIKRLNFDWFSNYSQCALKFLFNHCGIFLIYLILIIYVLTGCELGINNNEMDKIYLIKKCELSTKESLTDFSENEKEHRKAKTINSKYSLSNNNKAMNKTEMLKLNKNSSEMQQYDGKWRYKSPLDSLNMVIYFSQSALIIYLIVKVMNIWNLIYIFTCLKYIGCASLIWISSDDPRVYFITNKVEKTPYDIDDDPNKNSG
;
A
#
# COMPACT_ATOMS: atom_id res chain seq x y z
N MET A 1 31.69 24.52 -53.53
CA MET A 1 30.92 25.79 -53.51
C MET A 1 30.08 25.77 -52.25
N ASN A 2 30.10 26.83 -51.45
CA ASN A 2 29.27 26.91 -50.26
C ASN A 2 27.80 27.09 -50.70
N THR A 3 26.90 26.24 -50.19
CA THR A 3 25.48 26.24 -50.59
C THR A 3 24.59 26.41 -49.37
N THR A 4 23.47 27.13 -49.47
CA THR A 4 22.52 27.30 -48.37
C THR A 4 21.10 27.11 -48.85
N PHE A 5 20.37 26.20 -48.20
CA PHE A 5 18.96 25.92 -48.41
C PHE A 5 18.18 26.48 -47.22
N LYS A 6 17.33 27.49 -47.47
CA LYS A 6 16.65 28.24 -46.41
C LYS A 6 15.16 28.36 -46.66
N ASN A 7 14.36 28.12 -45.62
CA ASN A 7 12.91 28.33 -45.59
C ASN A 7 12.14 27.57 -46.68
N ASN A 8 12.66 26.42 -47.12
CA ASN A 8 11.94 25.60 -48.08
C ASN A 8 10.85 24.78 -47.36
N ILE A 9 9.71 24.61 -48.00
CA ILE A 9 8.57 23.88 -47.46
C ILE A 9 8.11 22.90 -48.51
N ALA A 10 8.03 21.62 -48.12
CA ALA A 10 7.41 20.57 -48.90
C ALA A 10 6.23 19.99 -48.10
N ASP A 11 5.21 19.50 -48.79
CA ASP A 11 4.06 18.88 -48.13
C ASP A 11 4.42 17.52 -47.52
N TYR A 12 5.23 16.72 -48.24
CA TYR A 12 5.50 15.32 -47.87
C TYR A 12 6.95 15.05 -47.45
N PHE A 13 7.90 15.22 -48.35
CA PHE A 13 9.26 14.71 -48.15
C PHE A 13 10.31 15.76 -48.46
N GLY A 14 11.34 15.84 -47.60
CA GLY A 14 12.58 16.51 -47.94
C GLY A 14 12.38 18.00 -48.17
N GLY A 15 12.22 18.77 -47.09
CA GLY A 15 11.79 20.16 -47.19
C GLY A 15 12.65 21.01 -48.12
N ALA A 16 13.96 20.72 -48.22
CA ALA A 16 14.85 21.28 -49.22
C ALA A 16 15.22 20.28 -50.34
N ILE A 17 15.52 19.02 -49.99
CA ILE A 17 15.97 18.01 -50.94
C ILE A 17 15.21 16.71 -50.72
N TYR A 18 14.59 16.22 -51.79
CA TYR A 18 14.04 14.87 -51.88
C TYR A 18 14.78 14.10 -52.97
N SER A 19 15.11 12.84 -52.70
CA SER A 19 15.59 11.92 -53.72
C SER A 19 15.14 10.51 -53.45
N ASP A 20 14.61 9.87 -54.49
CA ASP A 20 14.30 8.44 -54.55
C ASP A 20 15.30 7.65 -55.41
N TYR A 21 16.34 8.33 -55.94
CA TYR A 21 17.26 7.73 -56.88
C TYR A 21 18.36 6.90 -56.19
N GLU A 22 18.37 5.59 -56.46
CA GLU A 22 19.44 4.68 -56.07
C GLU A 22 20.65 4.87 -57.00
N GLY A 23 21.75 5.42 -56.47
CA GLY A 23 23.03 5.48 -57.20
C GLY A 23 23.60 6.87 -57.47
N LEU A 24 23.02 7.94 -56.93
CA LEU A 24 23.66 9.24 -56.95
C LEU A 24 24.52 9.37 -55.69
N TYR A 25 25.85 9.36 -55.87
CA TYR A 25 26.82 9.49 -54.77
C TYR A 25 27.55 10.81 -54.90
N LEU A 26 27.24 11.77 -54.02
CA LEU A 26 27.96 13.03 -54.00
C LEU A 26 29.30 12.85 -53.28
N THR A 27 30.36 12.71 -54.05
CA THR A 27 31.72 12.49 -53.53
C THR A 27 32.37 13.74 -52.93
N ASN A 28 31.81 14.94 -53.16
CA ASN A 28 32.38 16.20 -52.65
C ASN A 28 31.30 17.19 -52.19
N ILE A 29 30.96 17.14 -50.90
CA ILE A 29 30.11 18.12 -50.23
C ILE A 29 31.01 19.03 -49.38
N THR A 30 30.98 20.34 -49.66
CA THR A 30 31.75 21.35 -48.92
C THR A 30 30.83 22.50 -48.51
N ASN A 31 30.71 22.75 -47.20
CA ASN A 31 29.98 23.86 -46.60
C ASN A 31 28.52 24.02 -47.09
N VAL A 32 27.67 23.06 -46.74
CA VAL A 32 26.23 23.10 -47.04
C VAL A 32 25.44 23.40 -45.77
N ASN A 33 24.56 24.39 -45.82
CA ASN A 33 23.71 24.77 -44.69
C ASN A 33 22.23 24.56 -45.00
N PHE A 34 21.51 23.89 -44.12
CA PHE A 34 20.05 23.74 -44.16
C PHE A 34 19.42 24.48 -42.99
N PHE A 35 18.70 25.57 -43.27
CA PHE A 35 18.13 26.47 -42.27
C PHE A 35 16.60 26.58 -42.39
N SER A 36 15.87 26.22 -41.34
CA SER A 36 14.41 26.41 -41.23
C SER A 36 13.59 25.80 -42.37
N ASN A 37 14.00 24.62 -42.86
CA ASN A 37 13.23 23.88 -43.86
C ASN A 37 12.16 23.00 -43.18
N ARG A 38 11.06 22.72 -43.89
CA ARG A 38 9.92 21.98 -43.37
C ARG A 38 9.39 20.93 -44.33
N ALA A 39 9.06 19.74 -43.81
CA ALA A 39 8.33 18.70 -44.52
C ALA A 39 7.51 17.84 -43.56
N TYR A 40 6.73 16.89 -44.08
CA TYR A 40 6.11 15.85 -43.25
C TYR A 40 7.14 14.81 -42.77
N SER A 41 8.10 14.39 -43.60
CA SER A 41 9.25 13.56 -43.20
C SER A 41 10.54 14.14 -43.79
N GLY A 42 11.61 14.20 -43.00
CA GLY A 42 12.90 14.74 -43.47
C GLY A 42 12.84 16.25 -43.68
N GLY A 43 12.80 17.03 -42.60
CA GLY A 43 12.54 18.46 -42.66
C GLY A 43 13.50 19.24 -43.56
N ALA A 44 14.76 18.82 -43.71
CA ALA A 44 15.66 19.32 -44.75
C ALA A 44 15.84 18.31 -45.90
N ILE A 45 16.23 17.08 -45.60
CA ILE A 45 16.57 16.06 -46.59
C ILE A 45 15.68 14.84 -46.42
N TYR A 46 15.17 14.29 -47.50
CA TYR A 46 14.59 12.96 -47.52
C TYR A 46 15.26 12.13 -48.61
N THR A 47 15.69 10.93 -48.25
CA THR A 47 16.29 9.99 -49.19
C THR A 47 15.55 8.66 -49.11
N SER A 48 15.16 8.08 -50.24
CA SER A 48 15.04 6.62 -50.27
C SER A 48 16.45 6.11 -50.18
N ASN A 49 16.69 5.20 -49.27
CA ASN A 49 17.91 4.45 -49.29
C ASN A 49 17.47 3.01 -49.03
N ASP A 50 18.09 2.06 -49.70
CA ASP A 50 17.87 0.62 -49.47
C ASP A 50 19.23 -0.11 -49.27
N GLY A 51 20.32 0.64 -49.05
CA GLY A 51 21.67 0.10 -48.82
C GLY A 51 22.61 1.02 -48.01
N ASP A 52 23.90 0.70 -47.94
CA ASP A 52 24.92 1.49 -47.17
C ASP A 52 25.28 2.85 -47.82
N LEU A 53 24.57 3.21 -48.88
CA LEU A 53 25.01 4.16 -49.89
C LEU A 53 23.91 5.22 -50.09
N THR A 54 23.85 6.16 -49.15
CA THR A 54 22.93 7.31 -49.19
C THR A 54 23.40 8.36 -50.19
N LEU A 55 22.44 9.12 -50.75
CA LEU A 55 22.70 10.28 -51.62
C LEU A 55 23.68 11.29 -50.98
N PHE A 56 23.44 11.51 -49.70
CA PHE A 56 24.24 12.34 -48.83
C PHE A 56 24.66 11.48 -47.66
N ASP A 57 25.95 11.46 -47.33
CA ASP A 57 26.35 11.16 -45.96
C ASP A 57 25.72 12.26 -45.09
N VAL A 58 24.52 12.00 -44.58
CA VAL A 58 23.74 12.95 -43.78
C VAL A 58 24.47 13.31 -42.47
N ASN A 59 25.47 12.51 -42.09
CA ASN A 59 26.37 12.72 -40.96
C ASN A 59 27.68 13.43 -41.33
N ASN A 60 27.83 13.87 -42.58
CA ASN A 60 29.00 14.60 -43.03
C ASN A 60 29.12 15.93 -42.28
N LYS A 61 30.28 16.15 -41.65
CA LYS A 61 30.59 17.36 -40.85
C LYS A 61 30.51 18.66 -41.65
N ASN A 62 30.57 18.59 -42.97
CA ASN A 62 30.44 19.75 -43.87
C ASN A 62 28.99 20.17 -44.11
N ILE A 63 28.02 19.45 -43.53
CA ILE A 63 26.61 19.80 -43.56
C ILE A 63 26.22 20.34 -42.19
N ASN A 64 25.66 21.55 -42.16
CA ASN A 64 25.11 22.13 -40.96
C ASN A 64 23.57 22.19 -41.07
N TYR A 65 22.90 21.73 -40.02
CA TYR A 65 21.45 21.75 -39.91
C TYR A 65 21.04 22.69 -38.78
N THR A 66 20.09 23.59 -39.04
CA THR A 66 19.62 24.56 -38.04
C THR A 66 18.13 24.77 -38.22
N ASP A 67 17.37 24.58 -37.13
CA ASP A 67 15.93 24.87 -37.03
C ASP A 67 15.03 24.22 -38.09
N ASN A 68 15.44 23.09 -38.69
CA ASN A 68 14.58 22.33 -39.59
C ASN A 68 13.51 21.56 -38.79
N TYR A 69 12.35 21.33 -39.40
CA TYR A 69 11.22 20.69 -38.74
C TYR A 69 10.56 19.64 -39.63
N SER A 70 10.23 18.50 -39.02
CA SER A 70 9.45 17.43 -39.63
C SER A 70 8.26 17.10 -38.74
N GLU A 71 7.10 16.83 -39.33
CA GLU A 71 5.91 16.44 -38.58
C GLU A 71 6.01 14.99 -38.05
N SER A 72 6.44 14.07 -38.91
CA SER A 72 6.45 12.63 -38.64
C SER A 72 7.72 12.18 -37.93
N HIS A 73 8.86 12.35 -38.60
CA HIS A 73 10.17 11.96 -38.11
C HIS A 73 11.30 12.63 -38.88
N GLY A 74 12.46 12.73 -38.26
CA GLY A 74 13.67 13.28 -38.85
C GLY A 74 13.57 14.75 -39.24
N ASN A 75 13.73 15.63 -38.24
CA ASN A 75 13.72 17.08 -38.45
C ASN A 75 14.75 17.53 -39.49
N ASN A 76 15.93 16.90 -39.51
CA ASN A 76 16.99 17.24 -40.45
C ASN A 76 16.93 16.33 -41.68
N TYR A 77 16.96 15.02 -41.46
CA TYR A 77 16.94 14.05 -42.53
C TYR A 77 16.07 12.86 -42.14
N ALA A 78 15.46 12.20 -43.13
CA ALA A 78 14.67 10.99 -42.91
C ALA A 78 14.72 10.06 -44.13
N THR A 79 14.26 8.83 -43.93
CA THR A 79 14.02 7.83 -44.98
C THR A 79 12.58 7.33 -44.91
N LYS A 80 12.18 6.44 -45.82
CA LYS A 80 10.93 5.69 -45.65
C LYS A 80 11.00 4.83 -44.37
N PRO A 81 9.86 4.52 -43.73
CA PRO A 81 9.85 3.54 -42.65
C PRO A 81 10.52 2.24 -43.09
N TYR A 82 11.33 1.66 -42.20
CA TYR A 82 12.25 0.58 -42.55
C TYR A 82 12.15 -0.62 -41.62
N MET A 83 12.02 -0.39 -40.31
CA MET A 83 12.01 -1.46 -39.32
C MET A 83 10.81 -1.32 -38.39
N ILE A 84 10.12 -2.42 -38.17
CA ILE A 84 9.11 -2.59 -37.13
C ILE A 84 9.72 -3.40 -36.00
N TYR A 85 9.81 -2.79 -34.83
CA TYR A 85 10.21 -3.44 -33.59
C TYR A 85 8.99 -3.85 -32.78
N LEU A 86 8.88 -5.12 -32.44
CA LEU A 86 7.97 -5.55 -31.38
C LEU A 86 8.50 -5.06 -30.02
N VAL A 87 7.66 -4.36 -29.24
CA VAL A 87 8.05 -3.82 -27.92
C VAL A 87 8.51 -4.95 -26.98
N SER A 88 9.55 -4.69 -26.19
CA SER A 88 10.43 -5.71 -25.58
C SER A 88 9.78 -6.66 -24.57
N GLU A 89 8.58 -6.36 -24.05
CA GLU A 89 7.85 -7.27 -23.16
C GLU A 89 7.54 -8.63 -23.83
N TYR A 90 7.76 -8.73 -25.14
CA TYR A 90 7.36 -9.85 -25.97
C TYR A 90 8.52 -10.58 -26.66
N THR A 91 9.78 -10.38 -26.25
CA THR A 91 10.95 -11.05 -26.87
C THR A 91 11.06 -12.55 -26.54
N GLY A 92 9.99 -13.15 -26.02
CA GLY A 92 9.94 -14.56 -25.61
C GLY A 92 8.68 -15.28 -26.09
N ASN A 93 8.42 -16.41 -25.45
CA ASN A 93 7.20 -17.19 -25.67
C ASN A 93 6.00 -16.45 -25.07
N ILE A 94 5.07 -16.00 -25.91
CA ILE A 94 3.86 -15.32 -25.44
C ILE A 94 2.85 -16.36 -25.01
N THR A 95 2.30 -16.25 -23.81
CA THR A 95 1.22 -17.13 -23.34
C THR A 95 -0.09 -16.36 -23.27
N VAL A 96 -1.13 -16.83 -23.96
CA VAL A 96 -2.45 -16.18 -24.02
C VAL A 96 -3.53 -17.18 -23.57
N LYS A 97 -4.53 -16.73 -22.80
CA LYS A 97 -5.70 -17.57 -22.48
C LYS A 97 -6.65 -17.62 -23.68
N SER A 98 -7.24 -18.79 -23.96
CA SER A 98 -8.13 -18.94 -25.12
C SER A 98 -9.27 -17.92 -25.12
N GLY A 99 -9.46 -17.25 -26.26
CA GLY A 99 -10.45 -16.19 -26.50
C GLY A 99 -10.23 -14.87 -25.77
N LYS A 100 -9.11 -14.70 -25.08
CA LYS A 100 -8.67 -13.35 -24.65
C LYS A 100 -7.93 -12.67 -25.81
N THR A 101 -8.21 -11.39 -25.98
CA THR A 101 -7.47 -10.55 -26.93
C THR A 101 -6.08 -10.27 -26.39
N PHE A 102 -5.07 -10.46 -27.22
CA PHE A 102 -3.70 -10.09 -26.90
C PHE A 102 -3.28 -8.89 -27.75
N ARG A 103 -2.86 -7.81 -27.11
CA ARG A 103 -2.45 -6.57 -27.79
C ARG A 103 -0.96 -6.65 -28.11
N LEU A 104 -0.64 -6.60 -29.40
CA LEU A 104 0.74 -6.40 -29.86
C LEU A 104 1.00 -4.90 -30.00
N GLU A 105 2.17 -4.47 -29.54
CA GLU A 105 2.63 -3.10 -29.68
C GLU A 105 3.92 -3.07 -30.47
N PHE A 106 3.96 -2.15 -31.43
CA PHE A 106 5.03 -2.05 -32.41
C PHE A 106 5.58 -0.63 -32.41
N ILE A 107 6.89 -0.52 -32.57
CA ILE A 107 7.60 0.72 -32.80
C ILE A 107 8.08 0.71 -34.24
N LEU A 108 7.74 1.74 -35.00
CA LEU A 108 8.17 1.92 -36.37
C LEU A 108 9.36 2.88 -36.41
N THR A 109 10.43 2.50 -37.08
CA THR A 109 11.58 3.38 -37.32
C THR A 109 11.95 3.43 -38.79
N ASP A 110 12.63 4.51 -39.16
CA ASP A 110 13.30 4.65 -40.46
C ASP A 110 14.71 3.98 -40.43
N GLN A 111 15.47 4.10 -41.51
CA GLN A 111 16.82 3.51 -41.61
C GLN A 111 17.87 4.17 -40.72
N PHE A 112 17.61 5.39 -40.26
CA PHE A 112 18.46 6.10 -39.33
C PHE A 112 18.05 5.85 -37.87
N ASN A 113 17.19 4.84 -37.64
CA ASN A 113 16.62 4.48 -36.35
C ASN A 113 15.80 5.61 -35.70
N GLN A 114 15.19 6.49 -36.51
CA GLN A 114 14.32 7.55 -36.02
C GLN A 114 12.88 7.05 -35.88
N TYR A 115 12.23 7.33 -34.76
CA TYR A 115 10.85 6.93 -34.52
C TYR A 115 9.88 7.63 -35.46
N VAL A 116 9.05 6.85 -36.16
CA VAL A 116 8.02 7.36 -37.06
C VAL A 116 6.74 7.64 -36.29
N ASN A 117 6.38 8.92 -36.14
CA ASN A 117 5.13 9.33 -35.51
C ASN A 117 4.13 9.86 -36.54
N ASP A 118 3.29 8.98 -37.07
CA ASP A 118 2.41 9.31 -38.18
C ASP A 118 1.06 9.94 -37.75
N ILE A 119 1.11 11.18 -37.25
CA ILE A 119 -0.10 11.91 -36.80
C ILE A 119 -1.06 12.16 -37.97
N SER A 120 -0.54 12.59 -39.12
CA SER A 120 -1.32 12.85 -40.34
C SER A 120 -1.72 11.59 -41.10
N LYS A 121 -1.38 10.39 -40.58
CA LYS A 121 -1.86 9.11 -41.12
C LYS A 121 -1.46 8.87 -42.59
N TYR A 122 -0.26 9.31 -42.97
CA TYR A 122 0.30 9.12 -44.31
C TYR A 122 0.60 7.64 -44.61
N TYR A 123 1.12 6.89 -43.63
CA TYR A 123 1.46 5.48 -43.70
C TYR A 123 0.31 4.56 -43.23
N ASN A 124 -0.94 4.94 -43.48
CA ASN A 124 -2.13 4.17 -43.06
C ASN A 124 -2.21 2.74 -43.60
N ASN A 125 -1.50 2.45 -44.69
CA ASN A 125 -1.60 1.17 -45.38
C ASN A 125 -0.57 0.14 -44.89
N ILE A 126 0.13 0.40 -43.78
CA ILE A 126 0.99 -0.61 -43.15
C ILE A 126 0.10 -1.72 -42.58
N GLY A 127 -0.17 -2.72 -43.40
CA GLY A 127 -0.88 -3.94 -43.05
C GLY A 127 0.07 -4.97 -42.48
N ILE A 128 -0.27 -5.50 -41.31
CA ILE A 128 0.42 -6.66 -40.73
C ILE A 128 -0.38 -7.89 -41.12
N ASN A 129 0.20 -8.73 -41.98
CA ASN A 129 -0.37 -10.05 -42.23
C ASN A 129 0.18 -11.04 -41.20
N ALA A 130 -0.71 -11.76 -40.53
CA ALA A 130 -0.40 -12.73 -39.49
C ALA A 130 -0.84 -14.12 -39.96
N ASN A 131 0.11 -14.90 -40.47
CA ASN A 131 -0.16 -16.30 -40.83
C ASN A 131 0.12 -17.21 -39.64
N THR A 132 -0.80 -18.11 -39.34
CA THR A 132 -0.65 -19.09 -38.25
C THR A 132 -0.32 -20.47 -38.81
N GLU A 133 0.77 -21.06 -38.34
CA GLU A 133 1.04 -22.49 -38.54
C GLU A 133 0.75 -23.27 -37.26
N ASN A 134 -0.10 -24.31 -37.38
CA ASN A 134 -0.32 -25.26 -36.31
C ASN A 134 0.89 -26.18 -36.21
N MET A 135 1.59 -26.15 -35.08
CA MET A 135 2.55 -27.21 -34.76
C MET A 135 1.77 -28.40 -34.22
N ASN A 136 1.78 -29.52 -34.95
CA ASN A 136 1.25 -30.79 -34.45
C ASN A 136 2.08 -31.17 -33.22
N ASN A 137 1.51 -31.02 -32.03
CA ASN A 137 2.15 -31.50 -30.81
C ASN A 137 2.11 -33.03 -30.83
N SER A 138 3.26 -33.63 -30.57
CA SER A 138 3.38 -35.06 -30.28
C SER A 138 2.47 -35.42 -29.11
N GLU A 139 1.83 -36.57 -29.25
CA GLU A 139 0.57 -37.02 -28.66
C GLU A 139 0.51 -37.22 -27.14
N SER A 140 1.48 -36.74 -26.35
CA SER A 140 1.74 -37.37 -25.04
C SER A 140 1.73 -36.50 -23.79
N ASP A 141 1.28 -35.24 -23.81
CA ASP A 141 1.09 -34.53 -22.54
C ASP A 141 -0.20 -33.72 -22.48
N TYR A 142 -0.94 -33.95 -21.41
CA TYR A 142 -2.27 -33.43 -21.08
C TYR A 142 -2.31 -31.91 -20.83
N ASP A 143 -1.20 -31.21 -21.10
CA ASP A 143 -1.12 -29.77 -21.01
C ASP A 143 -1.46 -29.13 -22.36
N ILE A 144 -2.69 -28.60 -22.40
CA ILE A 144 -3.46 -28.06 -23.52
C ILE A 144 -2.83 -26.75 -24.04
N PHE A 145 -1.57 -26.78 -24.45
CA PHE A 145 -0.92 -25.65 -25.10
C PHE A 145 -0.98 -25.86 -26.61
N ARG A 146 -1.82 -25.09 -27.29
CA ARG A 146 -1.68 -24.96 -28.75
C ARG A 146 -0.58 -23.96 -29.05
N LYS A 147 0.44 -24.43 -29.75
CA LYS A 147 1.57 -23.60 -30.19
C LYS A 147 1.29 -23.08 -31.58
N PHE A 148 1.22 -21.76 -31.69
CA PHE A 148 1.11 -21.02 -32.94
C PHE A 148 2.42 -20.32 -33.24
N VAL A 149 2.81 -20.33 -34.50
CA VAL A 149 3.83 -19.42 -35.01
C VAL A 149 3.13 -18.38 -35.87
N ILE A 150 3.25 -17.11 -35.49
CA ILE A 150 2.75 -15.99 -36.28
C ILE A 150 3.91 -15.45 -37.11
N PHE A 151 3.75 -15.48 -38.42
CA PHE A 151 4.66 -14.83 -39.36
C PHE A 151 4.14 -13.43 -39.63
N LEU A 152 4.96 -12.43 -39.35
CA LEU A 152 4.64 -11.03 -39.61
C LEU A 152 5.23 -10.66 -40.98
N LYS A 153 4.36 -10.23 -41.90
CA LYS A 153 4.78 -9.71 -43.21
C LYS A 153 4.11 -8.37 -43.46
N ASN A 154 4.86 -7.46 -44.05
CA ASN A 154 4.33 -6.25 -44.66
C ASN A 154 4.23 -6.48 -46.17
N ASN A 155 3.09 -6.16 -46.76
CA ASN A 155 2.81 -6.42 -48.17
C ASN A 155 3.15 -5.24 -49.10
N GLU A 156 3.34 -4.02 -48.58
CA GLU A 156 3.34 -2.81 -49.44
C GLU A 156 4.66 -2.03 -49.45
N HIS A 157 5.56 -2.21 -48.49
CA HIS A 157 6.67 -1.26 -48.28
C HIS A 157 8.04 -1.88 -47.92
N ASP A 158 8.24 -3.19 -48.09
CA ASP A 158 9.51 -3.88 -47.74
C ASP A 158 10.04 -3.58 -46.31
N ILE A 159 9.14 -3.17 -45.41
CA ILE A 159 9.48 -2.87 -44.02
C ILE A 159 9.79 -4.18 -43.32
N LYS A 160 10.99 -4.26 -42.74
CA LYS A 160 11.48 -5.43 -42.04
C LYS A 160 10.92 -5.48 -40.63
N PHE A 161 10.70 -6.69 -40.12
CA PHE A 161 10.43 -6.88 -38.71
C PHE A 161 11.73 -7.25 -38.01
N ASN A 162 11.93 -6.78 -36.79
CA ASN A 162 13.04 -7.25 -35.96
C ASN A 162 12.87 -8.73 -35.54
N ILE A 163 11.65 -9.24 -35.63
CA ILE A 163 11.27 -10.62 -35.29
C ILE A 163 10.38 -11.16 -36.42
N ASP A 164 10.86 -12.16 -37.15
CA ASP A 164 10.09 -12.77 -38.25
C ASP A 164 8.99 -13.72 -37.74
N LYS A 165 9.18 -14.27 -36.54
CA LYS A 165 8.34 -15.34 -35.99
C LYS A 165 8.02 -15.10 -34.53
N LEU A 166 6.74 -14.99 -34.22
CA LEU A 166 6.25 -14.90 -32.86
C LEU A 166 5.68 -16.24 -32.41
N LYS A 167 6.22 -16.81 -31.33
CA LYS A 167 5.73 -18.06 -30.75
C LYS A 167 4.66 -17.73 -29.71
N VAL A 168 3.43 -18.14 -29.99
CA VAL A 168 2.28 -17.93 -29.12
C VAL A 168 1.78 -19.28 -28.59
N PHE A 169 1.64 -19.37 -27.28
CA PHE A 169 1.14 -20.51 -26.54
C PHE A 169 -0.25 -20.16 -26.04
N VAL A 170 -1.26 -20.79 -26.64
CA VAL A 170 -2.63 -20.62 -26.18
C VAL A 170 -2.89 -21.65 -25.10
N LYS A 171 -3.08 -21.16 -23.87
CA LYS A 171 -3.53 -21.97 -22.73
C LYS A 171 -4.99 -22.36 -22.93
N GLY A 172 -5.27 -23.65 -22.77
CA GLY A 172 -6.61 -24.17 -22.62
C GLY A 172 -7.34 -23.60 -21.40
N CYS A 173 -8.62 -23.95 -21.27
CA CYS A 173 -9.43 -23.51 -20.14
C CYS A 173 -9.02 -24.21 -18.85
N GLU A 174 -9.06 -23.48 -17.74
CA GLU A 174 -8.87 -24.07 -16.41
C GLU A 174 -10.00 -25.05 -16.10
N LYS A 175 -9.77 -25.99 -15.18
CA LYS A 175 -10.75 -27.03 -14.84
C LYS A 175 -12.06 -26.44 -14.34
N GLU A 176 -12.04 -25.23 -13.79
CA GLU A 176 -13.17 -24.51 -13.20
C GLU A 176 -13.93 -23.66 -14.23
N GLN A 177 -13.33 -23.43 -15.41
CA GLN A 177 -13.91 -22.62 -16.47
C GLN A 177 -14.79 -23.46 -17.41
N ILE A 178 -15.67 -22.77 -18.13
CA ILE A 178 -16.57 -23.34 -19.13
C ILE A 178 -15.98 -23.08 -20.52
N VAL A 179 -15.87 -24.15 -21.31
CA VAL A 179 -15.44 -24.07 -22.71
C VAL A 179 -16.64 -23.65 -23.55
N MET A 180 -16.48 -22.54 -24.28
CA MET A 180 -17.46 -21.98 -25.20
C MET A 180 -16.90 -22.02 -26.61
N HIS A 181 -17.72 -22.27 -27.63
CA HIS A 181 -17.35 -22.34 -29.03
C HIS A 181 -18.15 -21.31 -29.81
N ASP A 182 -17.45 -20.57 -30.67
CA ASP A 182 -18.03 -19.66 -31.64
C ASP A 182 -17.52 -19.98 -33.05
N LYS A 183 -17.84 -19.11 -34.02
CA LYS A 183 -17.35 -19.28 -35.40
C LYS A 183 -15.84 -19.13 -35.55
N ARG A 184 -15.13 -18.60 -34.55
CA ARG A 184 -13.70 -18.27 -34.56
C ARG A 184 -12.86 -19.31 -33.80
N GLY A 185 -13.46 -20.11 -32.94
CA GLY A 185 -12.78 -21.17 -32.19
C GLY A 185 -13.47 -21.44 -30.86
N TYR A 186 -12.72 -21.97 -29.89
CA TYR A 186 -13.19 -22.08 -28.52
C TYR A 186 -12.54 -21.02 -27.62
N TYR A 187 -13.26 -20.58 -26.61
CA TYR A 187 -12.82 -19.63 -25.61
C TYR A 187 -13.31 -20.04 -24.21
N CYS A 188 -12.70 -19.47 -23.18
CA CYS A 188 -13.00 -19.81 -21.80
C CYS A 188 -13.85 -18.71 -21.17
N GLU A 189 -14.99 -19.08 -20.61
CA GLU A 189 -15.78 -18.21 -19.73
C GLU A 189 -15.73 -18.69 -18.29
N ASP A 190 -15.64 -17.75 -17.36
CA ASP A 190 -15.89 -18.04 -15.96
C ASP A 190 -17.38 -18.37 -15.78
N PRO A 191 -17.73 -19.33 -14.92
CA PRO A 191 -19.12 -19.70 -14.67
C PRO A 191 -19.90 -18.49 -14.16
N LYS A 192 -21.05 -18.22 -14.80
CA LYS A 192 -21.98 -17.19 -14.37
C LYS A 192 -22.92 -17.81 -13.34
N CYS A 193 -23.09 -17.16 -12.20
CA CYS A 193 -24.07 -17.57 -11.19
C CYS A 193 -25.30 -16.63 -11.23
N ILE A 194 -26.40 -17.06 -10.60
CA ILE A 194 -27.57 -16.20 -10.40
C ILE A 194 -27.14 -14.92 -9.66
N SER A 195 -27.74 -13.78 -10.00
CA SER A 195 -27.38 -12.47 -9.43
C SER A 195 -27.52 -12.35 -7.91
N THR A 196 -28.22 -13.29 -7.27
CA THR A 196 -28.34 -13.39 -5.81
C THR A 196 -27.10 -14.01 -5.16
N CYS A 197 -26.22 -14.66 -5.93
CA CYS A 197 -24.95 -15.19 -5.47
C CYS A 197 -23.91 -14.05 -5.36
N PRO A 198 -23.37 -13.76 -4.17
CA PRO A 198 -22.42 -12.66 -3.93
C PRO A 198 -20.99 -13.03 -4.36
N VAL A 199 -20.80 -13.25 -5.67
CA VAL A 199 -19.52 -13.66 -6.26
C VAL A 199 -18.46 -12.58 -6.06
N GLY A 200 -17.33 -12.95 -5.47
CA GLY A 200 -16.20 -12.04 -5.18
C GLY A 200 -16.24 -11.43 -3.77
N GLU A 201 -17.33 -11.62 -3.02
CA GLU A 201 -17.42 -11.20 -1.62
C GLU A 201 -17.45 -12.40 -0.67
N THR A 202 -18.53 -13.19 -0.71
CA THR A 202 -18.74 -14.35 0.19
C THR A 202 -18.92 -15.67 -0.56
N ALA A 203 -18.95 -15.62 -1.89
CA ALA A 203 -19.12 -16.79 -2.75
C ALA A 203 -18.15 -16.80 -3.94
N ILE A 204 -17.93 -17.99 -4.47
CA ILE A 204 -17.33 -18.28 -5.77
C ILE A 204 -18.35 -19.02 -6.63
N CYS A 205 -18.34 -18.78 -7.93
CA CYS A 205 -19.19 -19.53 -8.86
C CYS A 205 -18.47 -20.79 -9.32
N GLU A 206 -19.05 -21.95 -9.10
CA GLU A 206 -18.51 -23.25 -9.48
C GLU A 206 -19.32 -23.77 -10.68
N LYS A 207 -18.63 -24.20 -11.75
CA LYS A 207 -19.31 -24.76 -12.92
C LYS A 207 -20.06 -26.05 -12.59
N SER A 208 -21.16 -26.33 -13.29
CA SER A 208 -21.93 -27.56 -13.09
C SER A 208 -21.10 -28.83 -13.33
N LYS A 209 -21.33 -29.88 -12.53
CA LYS A 209 -20.72 -31.21 -12.72
C LYS A 209 -21.10 -31.87 -14.04
N ASP A 210 -22.27 -31.52 -14.58
CA ASP A 210 -22.75 -32.03 -15.86
C ASP A 210 -21.95 -31.48 -17.05
N ASN A 211 -21.02 -30.52 -16.79
CA ASN A 211 -19.99 -29.99 -17.69
C ASN A 211 -20.43 -29.92 -19.16
N ILE A 212 -21.54 -29.22 -19.41
CA ILE A 212 -22.07 -29.05 -20.76
C ILE A 212 -21.28 -27.93 -21.43
N GLU A 213 -20.44 -28.30 -22.39
CA GLU A 213 -19.74 -27.35 -23.26
C GLU A 213 -20.76 -26.43 -23.96
N ASN A 214 -20.38 -25.18 -24.24
CA ASN A 214 -21.19 -24.15 -24.91
C ASN A 214 -22.39 -23.60 -24.14
N ILE A 215 -22.58 -23.96 -22.86
CA ILE A 215 -23.71 -23.47 -22.07
C ILE A 215 -23.22 -22.91 -20.74
N ASN A 216 -23.16 -21.58 -20.63
CA ASN A 216 -22.88 -20.88 -19.37
C ASN A 216 -24.17 -20.31 -18.76
N ASN A 217 -25.06 -21.21 -18.30
CA ASN A 217 -26.36 -20.85 -17.74
C ASN A 217 -26.28 -20.60 -16.23
N PRO A 218 -26.66 -19.40 -15.74
CA PRO A 218 -26.67 -19.07 -14.31
C PRO A 218 -27.39 -20.05 -13.40
N ASN A 219 -28.45 -20.70 -13.91
CA ASN A 219 -29.27 -21.63 -13.13
C ASN A 219 -28.65 -23.04 -13.02
N MET A 220 -27.64 -23.34 -13.83
CA MET A 220 -26.96 -24.64 -13.82
C MET A 220 -25.67 -24.61 -12.99
N ASN A 221 -25.02 -23.45 -12.92
CA ASN A 221 -23.82 -23.28 -12.12
C ASN A 221 -24.16 -23.17 -10.63
N LYS A 222 -23.22 -23.61 -9.79
CA LYS A 222 -23.41 -23.69 -8.35
C LYS A 222 -22.76 -22.50 -7.66
N CYS A 223 -23.53 -21.78 -6.85
CA CYS A 223 -22.98 -20.82 -5.91
C CYS A 223 -22.32 -21.58 -4.76
N LYS A 224 -20.99 -21.49 -4.64
CA LYS A 224 -20.23 -22.14 -3.57
C LYS A 224 -19.71 -21.09 -2.62
N CYS A 225 -20.02 -21.23 -1.34
CA CYS A 225 -19.58 -20.28 -0.34
C CYS A 225 -18.07 -20.39 -0.12
N ILE A 226 -17.44 -19.24 0.07
CA ILE A 226 -16.07 -19.16 0.59
C ILE A 226 -16.11 -19.70 2.03
N GLU A 227 -15.00 -20.27 2.50
CA GLU A 227 -14.88 -20.73 3.88
C GLU A 227 -15.31 -19.65 4.87
N GLY A 228 -16.10 -20.04 5.88
CA GLY A 228 -16.71 -19.11 6.84
C GLY A 228 -18.08 -18.57 6.47
N TYR A 229 -18.64 -18.95 5.33
CA TYR A 229 -20.00 -18.58 4.93
C TYR A 229 -20.83 -19.82 4.62
N ILE A 230 -22.10 -19.76 5.01
CA ILE A 230 -23.12 -20.79 4.81
C ILE A 230 -24.41 -20.14 4.31
N GLY A 231 -25.35 -20.98 3.87
CA GLY A 231 -26.60 -20.55 3.24
C GLY A 231 -26.63 -20.83 1.75
N ASN A 232 -27.79 -20.70 1.14
CA ASN A 232 -27.96 -20.97 -0.30
C ASN A 232 -27.29 -19.89 -1.17
N PHE A 233 -27.11 -18.69 -0.61
CA PHE A 233 -26.49 -17.54 -1.25
C PHE A 233 -25.33 -16.99 -0.41
N CYS A 234 -24.77 -17.79 0.51
CA CYS A 234 -23.62 -17.41 1.31
C CYS A 234 -23.83 -16.13 2.14
N GLU A 235 -25.08 -15.92 2.55
CA GLU A 235 -25.54 -14.74 3.27
C GLU A 235 -25.26 -14.81 4.78
N THR A 236 -25.07 -16.03 5.31
CA THR A 236 -24.92 -16.26 6.74
C THR A 236 -23.47 -16.62 7.04
N LYS A 237 -22.85 -15.92 8.00
CA LYS A 237 -21.53 -16.29 8.50
C LYS A 237 -21.63 -17.60 9.30
N ASP A 238 -20.70 -18.50 9.04
CA ASP A 238 -20.55 -19.73 9.80
C ASP A 238 -19.76 -19.44 11.08
N TYR A 239 -20.49 -19.27 12.18
CA TYR A 239 -19.89 -19.03 13.48
C TYR A 239 -19.57 -20.36 14.16
N VAL A 240 -18.42 -20.43 14.84
CA VAL A 240 -18.04 -21.59 15.64
C VAL A 240 -19.10 -21.86 16.71
N ASP A 241 -19.73 -23.04 16.66
CA ASP A 241 -20.55 -23.52 17.76
C ASP A 241 -19.64 -24.00 18.91
N LEU A 242 -19.33 -23.08 19.82
CA LEU A 242 -18.44 -23.31 20.97
C LEU A 242 -18.90 -24.45 21.89
N LYS A 243 -20.19 -24.83 21.85
CA LYS A 243 -20.72 -25.96 22.61
C LYS A 243 -20.37 -27.28 21.95
N LYS A 244 -20.48 -27.37 20.62
CA LYS A 244 -20.12 -28.59 19.86
C LYS A 244 -18.63 -28.90 19.93
N GLU A 245 -17.79 -27.86 19.92
CA GLU A 245 -16.32 -28.01 20.04
C GLU A 245 -15.88 -28.43 21.46
N GLY A 246 -16.79 -28.57 22.43
CA GLY A 246 -16.47 -29.01 23.79
C GLY A 246 -15.60 -28.02 24.60
N ILE A 247 -15.40 -26.80 24.08
CA ILE A 247 -14.64 -25.74 24.75
C ILE A 247 -15.37 -25.29 26.02
N ILE A 248 -16.70 -25.21 25.95
CA ILE A 248 -17.55 -25.00 27.13
C ILE A 248 -17.90 -26.38 27.68
N LYS A 249 -17.07 -26.89 28.60
CA LYS A 249 -17.44 -28.07 29.40
C LYS A 249 -18.55 -27.65 30.35
N ASP A 250 -19.75 -28.15 30.10
CA ASP A 250 -20.92 -27.93 30.95
C ASP A 250 -20.70 -28.70 32.26
N THR A 251 -20.01 -28.10 33.23
CA THR A 251 -19.61 -28.78 34.49
C THR A 251 -20.77 -29.00 35.46
N GLY A 252 -22.03 -28.76 35.04
CA GLY A 252 -23.24 -29.00 35.83
C GLY A 252 -23.43 -28.09 37.05
N TYR A 253 -22.36 -27.46 37.56
CA TYR A 253 -22.35 -26.63 38.75
C TYR A 253 -22.73 -25.16 38.51
N ILE A 254 -22.78 -24.71 37.25
CA ILE A 254 -23.09 -23.31 36.87
C ILE A 254 -24.61 -23.10 36.65
N LYS A 255 -25.46 -24.10 36.86
CA LYS A 255 -26.91 -23.96 36.61
C LYS A 255 -27.65 -22.99 37.56
N ARG A 256 -26.99 -22.48 38.62
CA ARG A 256 -27.59 -21.57 39.61
C ARG A 256 -27.07 -20.13 39.59
N LEU A 257 -25.99 -19.84 38.87
CA LEU A 257 -25.49 -18.49 38.61
C LEU A 257 -25.24 -18.37 37.11
N ASN A 258 -26.32 -18.17 36.34
CA ASN A 258 -26.27 -17.93 34.89
C ASN A 258 -25.62 -16.58 34.59
N PHE A 259 -24.29 -16.51 34.74
CA PHE A 259 -23.47 -15.43 34.25
C PHE A 259 -22.51 -16.01 33.20
N ASP A 260 -23.03 -16.16 31.98
CA ASP A 260 -22.20 -16.44 30.83
C ASP A 260 -21.51 -15.13 30.39
N TRP A 261 -20.35 -14.86 31.01
CA TRP A 261 -19.62 -13.59 30.90
C TRP A 261 -19.19 -13.22 29.47
N PHE A 262 -19.25 -14.18 28.53
CA PHE A 262 -18.87 -13.96 27.13
C PHE A 262 -20.08 -13.85 26.20
N SER A 263 -21.30 -14.05 26.69
CA SER A 263 -22.50 -14.03 25.85
C SER A 263 -23.06 -12.62 25.60
N ASN A 264 -22.79 -11.66 26.50
CA ASN A 264 -23.45 -10.35 26.46
C ASN A 264 -22.49 -9.19 26.77
N TYR A 265 -22.51 -8.18 25.89
CA TYR A 265 -21.69 -6.97 25.99
C TYR A 265 -21.77 -6.30 27.37
N SER A 266 -22.97 -6.22 27.97
CA SER A 266 -23.16 -5.57 29.28
C SER A 266 -22.37 -6.25 30.40
N GLN A 267 -22.22 -7.58 30.34
CA GLN A 267 -21.46 -8.32 31.36
C GLN A 267 -19.96 -8.15 31.16
N CYS A 268 -19.48 -8.20 29.91
CA CYS A 268 -18.09 -7.84 29.57
C CYS A 268 -17.75 -6.43 30.03
N ALA A 269 -18.64 -5.46 29.78
CA ALA A 269 -18.46 -4.07 30.19
C ALA A 269 -18.42 -3.91 31.72
N LEU A 270 -19.29 -4.60 32.46
CA LEU A 270 -19.29 -4.59 33.93
C LEU A 270 -18.00 -5.19 34.51
N LYS A 271 -17.55 -6.34 33.98
CA LYS A 271 -16.28 -6.95 34.42
C LYS A 271 -15.10 -6.01 34.18
N PHE A 272 -15.04 -5.40 33.00
CA PHE A 272 -14.05 -4.39 32.66
C PHE A 272 -14.10 -3.20 33.62
N LEU A 273 -15.29 -2.66 33.88
CA LEU A 273 -15.50 -1.54 34.82
C LEU A 273 -15.01 -1.90 36.23
N PHE A 274 -15.44 -3.03 36.79
CA PHE A 274 -15.07 -3.41 38.15
C PHE A 274 -13.57 -3.66 38.32
N ASN A 275 -12.93 -4.32 37.35
CA ASN A 275 -11.49 -4.53 37.36
C ASN A 275 -10.73 -3.21 37.42
N HIS A 276 -11.12 -2.22 36.61
CA HIS A 276 -10.41 -0.95 36.56
C HIS A 276 -10.78 -0.02 37.73
N CYS A 277 -12.04 0.03 38.15
CA CYS A 277 -12.48 0.83 39.29
C CYS A 277 -11.78 0.44 40.60
N GLY A 278 -11.58 -0.87 40.84
CA GLY A 278 -10.84 -1.33 42.02
C GLY A 278 -9.40 -0.81 42.04
N ILE A 279 -8.70 -0.91 40.91
CA ILE A 279 -7.32 -0.44 40.76
C ILE A 279 -7.24 1.10 40.94
N PHE A 280 -8.14 1.85 40.32
CA PHE A 280 -8.18 3.32 40.47
C PHE A 280 -8.43 3.75 41.92
N LEU A 281 -9.32 3.06 42.64
CA LEU A 281 -9.59 3.35 44.04
C LEU A 281 -8.35 3.16 44.91
N ILE A 282 -7.58 2.10 44.67
CA ILE A 282 -6.31 1.85 45.36
C ILE A 282 -5.32 3.00 45.09
N TYR A 283 -5.16 3.42 43.84
CA TYR A 283 -4.27 4.55 43.53
C TYR A 283 -4.72 5.85 44.16
N LEU A 284 -6.03 6.13 44.18
CA LEU A 284 -6.56 7.34 44.81
C LEU A 284 -6.22 7.38 46.31
N ILE A 285 -6.38 6.24 47.00
CA ILE A 285 -6.00 6.10 48.41
C ILE A 285 -4.50 6.37 48.58
N LEU A 286 -3.65 5.75 47.77
CA LEU A 286 -2.19 5.95 47.83
C LEU A 286 -1.79 7.41 47.59
N ILE A 287 -2.42 8.10 46.63
CA ILE A 287 -2.18 9.52 46.36
C ILE A 287 -2.49 10.37 47.60
N ILE A 288 -3.63 10.14 48.25
CA ILE A 288 -4.02 10.87 49.46
C ILE A 288 -2.98 10.67 50.57
N TYR A 289 -2.52 9.43 50.79
CA TYR A 289 -1.46 9.15 51.77
C TYR A 289 -0.17 9.88 51.45
N VAL A 290 0.28 9.85 50.19
CA VAL A 290 1.51 10.51 49.74
C VAL A 290 1.41 12.03 49.88
N LEU A 291 0.30 12.65 49.46
CA LEU A 291 0.11 14.10 49.58
C LEU A 291 0.09 14.56 51.04
N THR A 292 -0.64 13.85 51.90
CA THR A 292 -0.66 14.12 53.35
C THR A 292 0.76 14.00 53.94
N GLY A 293 1.54 13.02 53.48
CA GLY A 293 2.94 12.86 53.85
C GLY A 293 3.85 14.02 53.42
N CYS A 294 3.61 14.60 52.24
CA CYS A 294 4.33 15.78 51.77
C CYS A 294 4.05 17.01 52.62
N GLU A 295 2.80 17.24 53.01
CA GLU A 295 2.40 18.42 53.80
C GLU A 295 2.91 18.36 55.24
N LEU A 296 2.97 17.15 55.82
CA LEU A 296 3.39 16.95 57.21
C LEU A 296 4.92 16.75 57.36
N GLY A 297 5.65 16.50 56.27
CA GLY A 297 7.08 16.22 56.31
C GLY A 297 7.94 17.50 56.40
N ILE A 298 8.96 17.48 57.25
CA ILE A 298 9.88 18.63 57.43
C ILE A 298 11.07 18.50 56.47
N ASN A 299 11.36 19.56 55.71
CA ASN A 299 12.47 19.60 54.76
C ASN A 299 13.84 19.74 55.46
N ASN A 300 14.85 19.02 54.98
CA ASN A 300 16.21 19.03 55.54
C ASN A 300 16.81 20.43 55.53
N ASN A 301 16.54 21.21 54.48
CA ASN A 301 17.04 22.59 54.39
C ASN A 301 16.40 23.52 55.44
N GLU A 302 15.18 23.22 55.87
CA GLU A 302 14.54 23.93 56.98
C GLU A 302 15.04 23.43 58.32
N MET A 303 15.34 22.14 58.46
CA MET A 303 15.99 21.60 59.66
C MET A 303 17.40 22.18 59.85
N ASP A 304 18.18 22.35 58.79
CA ASP A 304 19.49 22.99 58.88
C ASP A 304 19.35 24.47 59.25
N LYS A 305 18.32 25.16 58.76
CA LYS A 305 17.98 26.52 59.22
C LYS A 305 17.56 26.54 60.68
N ILE A 306 16.74 25.59 61.14
CA ILE A 306 16.32 25.48 62.55
C ILE A 306 17.52 25.12 63.43
N TYR A 307 18.42 24.26 62.97
CA TYR A 307 19.65 23.90 63.66
C TYR A 307 20.62 25.09 63.72
N LEU A 308 20.74 25.86 62.63
CA LEU A 308 21.52 27.09 62.59
C LEU A 308 20.92 28.19 63.46
N ILE A 309 19.59 28.34 63.49
CA ILE A 309 18.89 29.26 64.40
C ILE A 309 19.13 28.83 65.83
N LYS A 310 18.99 27.54 66.16
CA LYS A 310 19.26 27.02 67.50
C LYS A 310 20.74 27.16 67.90
N LYS A 311 21.66 27.00 66.95
CA LYS A 311 23.10 27.22 67.14
C LYS A 311 23.42 28.71 67.31
N CYS A 312 22.74 29.60 66.59
CA CYS A 312 22.82 31.04 66.79
C CYS A 312 22.22 31.46 68.13
N GLU A 313 21.07 30.92 68.55
CA GLU A 313 20.49 31.21 69.88
C GLU A 313 21.41 30.76 71.03
N LEU A 314 22.23 29.72 70.82
CA LEU A 314 23.28 29.34 71.77
C LEU A 314 24.49 30.29 71.76
N SER A 315 24.88 30.85 70.61
CA SER A 315 26.00 31.81 70.53
C SER A 315 25.61 33.25 70.88
N THR A 316 24.32 33.60 70.81
CA THR A 316 23.82 34.97 71.05
C THR A 316 23.38 35.19 72.51
N LYS A 317 23.51 34.19 73.40
CA LYS A 317 23.34 34.37 74.85
C LYS A 317 24.60 34.91 75.57
N GLU A 318 25.73 35.06 74.87
CA GLU A 318 26.99 35.59 75.44
C GLU A 318 27.36 37.02 75.00
N SER A 319 26.60 37.67 74.11
CA SER A 319 26.87 39.07 73.75
C SER A 319 25.61 39.92 73.68
N LEU A 320 25.38 40.61 74.80
CA LEU A 320 24.72 41.89 74.94
C LEU A 320 23.23 42.00 74.59
N THR A 321 22.46 42.05 75.68
CA THR A 321 21.76 43.26 76.17
C THR A 321 21.73 44.48 75.25
N ASP A 322 20.54 45.05 75.17
CA ASP A 322 20.23 46.44 74.78
C ASP A 322 20.31 46.76 73.29
N PHE A 323 19.17 46.78 72.61
CA PHE A 323 18.42 48.04 72.40
C PHE A 323 17.17 47.81 71.55
N SER A 324 16.21 48.69 71.79
CA SER A 324 14.86 48.72 71.28
C SER A 324 14.73 49.39 69.90
N GLU A 325 13.57 49.09 69.29
CA GLU A 325 12.69 49.99 68.54
C GLU A 325 13.04 50.49 67.11
N ASN A 326 12.03 50.24 66.26
CA ASN A 326 11.47 51.10 65.20
C ASN A 326 12.26 51.39 63.91
N GLU A 327 11.75 50.90 62.78
CA GLU A 327 11.00 51.67 61.74
C GLU A 327 10.95 50.86 60.42
N LYS A 328 9.75 50.63 59.87
CA LYS A 328 9.16 51.26 58.67
C LYS A 328 9.84 51.03 57.30
N GLU A 329 8.94 50.64 56.39
CA GLU A 329 8.77 51.13 55.01
C GLU A 329 9.51 50.50 53.81
N HIS A 330 8.66 49.98 52.90
CA HIS A 330 8.59 50.32 51.47
C HIS A 330 9.69 49.82 50.50
N ARG A 331 9.29 48.98 49.52
CA ARG A 331 9.07 49.38 48.09
C ARG A 331 8.95 48.18 47.13
N LYS A 332 7.91 48.26 46.29
CA LYS A 332 7.86 48.13 44.82
C LYS A 332 8.44 46.86 44.16
N ALA A 333 7.65 46.22 43.30
CA ALA A 333 7.71 46.49 41.86
C ALA A 333 6.70 45.68 41.01
N LYS A 334 6.20 46.36 39.97
CA LYS A 334 5.93 45.92 38.59
C LYS A 334 4.95 44.77 38.31
N THR A 335 3.72 45.21 38.00
CA THR A 335 3.00 45.05 36.71
C THR A 335 3.71 44.30 35.58
N ILE A 336 3.09 43.23 35.05
CA ILE A 336 2.91 42.98 33.60
C ILE A 336 1.56 42.27 33.37
N ASN A 337 0.68 42.91 32.59
CA ASN A 337 -0.49 42.34 31.94
C ASN A 337 -0.06 41.42 30.79
N SER A 338 -0.75 40.31 30.56
CA SER A 338 -1.06 39.93 29.17
C SER A 338 -2.44 39.29 29.07
N LYS A 339 -3.12 39.75 28.02
CA LYS A 339 -4.53 39.62 27.70
C LYS A 339 -4.62 38.52 26.64
N TYR A 340 -5.44 37.51 26.83
CA TYR A 340 -5.89 36.66 25.73
C TYR A 340 -7.41 36.49 25.79
N SER A 341 -8.07 37.12 24.84
CA SER A 341 -9.46 36.90 24.47
C SER A 341 -9.54 35.68 23.54
N LEU A 342 -10.23 34.62 23.97
CA LEU A 342 -10.64 33.55 23.06
C LEU A 342 -11.99 33.92 22.44
N SER A 343 -12.01 33.96 21.11
CA SER A 343 -13.23 34.13 20.33
C SER A 343 -13.98 32.81 20.24
N ASN A 344 -15.24 32.82 20.67
CA ASN A 344 -16.19 31.74 20.45
C ASN A 344 -16.57 31.69 18.96
N ASN A 345 -16.29 30.56 18.30
CA ASN A 345 -16.93 30.16 17.05
C ASN A 345 -17.62 28.81 17.26
N ASN A 346 -18.93 28.87 17.48
CA ASN A 346 -19.82 27.72 17.46
C ASN A 346 -19.97 27.23 16.02
N LYS A 347 -19.42 26.05 15.73
CA LYS A 347 -19.79 25.28 14.53
C LYS A 347 -20.58 24.07 15.00
N ALA A 348 -21.90 24.12 14.79
CA ALA A 348 -22.82 23.04 15.07
C ALA A 348 -22.43 21.82 14.22
N MET A 349 -21.95 20.78 14.90
CA MET A 349 -21.59 19.51 14.31
C MET A 349 -22.85 18.64 14.21
N ASN A 350 -23.19 18.25 12.98
CA ASN A 350 -24.35 17.42 12.67
C ASN A 350 -24.27 16.07 13.39
N LYS A 351 -25.15 15.88 14.38
CA LYS A 351 -25.27 14.72 15.26
C LYS A 351 -25.77 13.43 14.56
N THR A 352 -26.00 13.48 13.25
CA THR A 352 -26.67 12.40 12.50
C THR A 352 -25.70 11.51 11.71
N GLU A 353 -24.42 11.88 11.57
CA GLU A 353 -23.40 11.02 10.93
C GLU A 353 -22.55 10.18 11.91
N MET A 354 -22.56 10.48 13.22
CA MET A 354 -21.84 9.66 14.21
C MET A 354 -22.50 8.32 14.55
N LEU A 355 -23.75 8.07 14.12
CA LEU A 355 -24.47 6.82 14.37
C LEU A 355 -24.36 5.78 13.24
N LYS A 356 -23.63 6.10 12.17
CA LYS A 356 -23.20 5.14 11.13
C LYS A 356 -21.72 4.79 11.21
N LEU A 357 -21.06 5.09 12.33
CA LEU A 357 -19.69 4.65 12.58
C LEU A 357 -19.70 3.20 13.07
N ASN A 358 -19.26 2.32 12.17
CA ASN A 358 -18.65 1.02 12.43
C ASN A 358 -19.43 0.04 13.32
N LYS A 359 -20.44 -0.61 12.73
CA LYS A 359 -20.91 -1.91 13.20
C LYS A 359 -20.05 -3.09 12.73
N ASN A 360 -18.98 -2.85 11.96
CA ASN A 360 -18.25 -3.89 11.23
C ASN A 360 -16.87 -4.27 11.79
N SER A 361 -16.40 -3.71 12.92
CA SER A 361 -14.99 -3.87 13.33
C SER A 361 -14.73 -4.86 14.47
N SER A 362 -15.67 -5.74 14.81
CA SER A 362 -15.53 -6.68 15.94
C SER A 362 -15.62 -8.14 15.53
N GLU A 363 -15.41 -8.48 14.26
CA GLU A 363 -15.47 -9.87 13.80
C GLU A 363 -14.13 -10.26 13.19
N MET A 364 -13.60 -11.39 13.61
CA MET A 364 -12.33 -11.93 13.14
C MET A 364 -12.57 -13.35 12.65
N GLN A 365 -12.14 -13.62 11.42
CA GLN A 365 -12.14 -14.96 10.86
C GLN A 365 -10.92 -15.72 11.36
N GLN A 366 -11.12 -16.97 11.80
CA GLN A 366 -10.04 -17.84 12.25
C GLN A 366 -9.43 -18.62 11.08
N TYR A 367 -8.31 -19.31 11.34
CA TYR A 367 -7.63 -20.15 10.34
C TYR A 367 -8.48 -21.32 9.82
N ASP A 368 -9.48 -21.75 10.58
CA ASP A 368 -10.46 -22.77 10.15
C ASP A 368 -11.62 -22.17 9.32
N GLY A 369 -11.50 -20.89 8.94
CA GLY A 369 -12.50 -20.15 8.18
C GLY A 369 -13.68 -19.66 9.02
N LYS A 370 -13.86 -20.07 10.27
CA LYS A 370 -15.06 -19.68 11.05
C LYS A 370 -14.92 -18.30 11.68
N TRP A 371 -16.04 -17.61 11.89
CA TRP A 371 -16.05 -16.26 12.47
C TRP A 371 -16.14 -16.29 14.00
N ARG A 372 -15.39 -15.40 14.67
CA ARG A 372 -15.52 -15.11 16.10
C ARG A 372 -15.74 -13.62 16.36
N TYR A 373 -16.52 -13.34 17.40
CA TYR A 373 -16.69 -11.97 17.90
C TYR A 373 -15.48 -11.57 18.75
N LYS A 374 -14.86 -10.45 18.39
CA LYS A 374 -13.79 -9.79 19.13
C LYS A 374 -14.34 -8.58 19.85
N SER A 375 -14.31 -8.60 21.18
CA SER A 375 -14.85 -7.52 21.99
C SER A 375 -14.16 -6.17 21.70
N PRO A 376 -14.89 -5.10 21.38
CA PRO A 376 -14.30 -3.78 21.13
C PRO A 376 -13.66 -3.16 22.38
N LEU A 377 -13.97 -3.69 23.58
CA LEU A 377 -13.40 -3.28 24.86
C LEU A 377 -11.88 -3.47 24.96
N ASP A 378 -11.29 -4.31 24.09
CA ASP A 378 -9.83 -4.48 24.00
C ASP A 378 -9.10 -3.17 23.65
N SER A 379 -9.73 -2.31 22.86
CA SER A 379 -9.17 -0.99 22.53
C SER A 379 -9.18 -0.03 23.73
N LEU A 380 -10.20 -0.15 24.59
CA LEU A 380 -10.33 0.66 25.80
C LEU A 380 -9.36 0.22 26.90
N ASN A 381 -9.00 -1.07 26.97
CA ASN A 381 -7.94 -1.57 27.85
C ASN A 381 -6.65 -0.76 27.65
N MET A 382 -6.26 -0.49 26.41
CA MET A 382 -5.04 0.27 26.12
C MET A 382 -5.08 1.68 26.72
N VAL A 383 -6.19 2.41 26.52
CA VAL A 383 -6.36 3.77 27.08
C VAL A 383 -6.31 3.73 28.60
N ILE A 384 -6.95 2.74 29.23
CA ILE A 384 -6.93 2.61 30.68
C ILE A 384 -5.53 2.29 31.18
N TYR A 385 -4.80 1.37 30.54
CA TYR A 385 -3.42 1.08 30.93
C TYR A 385 -2.51 2.30 30.82
N PHE A 386 -2.68 3.14 29.79
CA PHE A 386 -1.96 4.42 29.70
C PHE A 386 -2.31 5.37 30.85
N SER A 387 -3.60 5.51 31.18
CA SER A 387 -4.03 6.36 32.30
C SER A 387 -3.52 5.86 33.65
N GLN A 388 -3.52 4.54 33.88
CA GLN A 388 -2.95 3.92 35.07
C GLN A 388 -1.43 4.16 35.14
N SER A 389 -0.71 3.98 34.04
CA SER A 389 0.73 4.23 33.95
C SER A 389 1.06 5.70 34.30
N ALA A 390 0.27 6.65 33.81
CA ALA A 390 0.46 8.07 34.12
C ALA A 390 0.25 8.39 35.62
N LEU A 391 -0.77 7.80 36.25
CA LEU A 391 -1.01 7.95 37.69
C LEU A 391 0.12 7.35 38.52
N ILE A 392 0.66 6.20 38.10
CA ILE A 392 1.79 5.56 38.74
C ILE A 392 3.06 6.42 38.65
N ILE A 393 3.37 6.97 37.46
CA ILE A 393 4.53 7.87 37.28
C ILE A 393 4.39 9.10 38.17
N TYR A 394 3.19 9.68 38.24
CA TYR A 394 2.90 10.81 39.13
C TYR A 394 3.17 10.46 40.60
N LEU A 395 2.71 9.28 41.04
CA LEU A 395 2.97 8.76 42.38
C LEU A 395 4.47 8.60 42.66
N ILE A 396 5.25 8.05 41.73
CA ILE A 396 6.70 7.90 41.89
C ILE A 396 7.37 9.26 42.06
N VAL A 397 7.05 10.25 41.20
CA VAL A 397 7.64 11.60 41.29
C VAL A 397 7.37 12.21 42.67
N LYS A 398 6.17 12.03 43.21
CA LYS A 398 5.83 12.50 44.55
C LYS A 398 6.56 11.74 45.65
N VAL A 399 6.68 10.41 45.55
CA VAL A 399 7.45 9.58 46.49
C VAL A 399 8.95 9.93 46.48
N MET A 400 9.53 10.21 45.30
CA MET A 400 10.93 10.64 45.20
C MET A 400 11.17 11.99 45.90
N ASN A 401 10.23 12.92 45.81
CA ASN A 401 10.30 14.19 46.55
C ASN A 401 10.24 13.96 48.07
N ILE A 402 9.42 13.00 48.51
CA ILE A 402 9.29 12.59 49.90
C ILE A 402 10.62 12.03 50.43
N TRP A 403 11.35 11.20 49.67
CA TRP A 403 12.59 10.58 50.17
C TRP A 403 13.68 11.58 50.61
N ASN A 404 13.61 12.83 50.17
CA ASN A 404 14.51 13.89 50.62
C ASN A 404 14.15 14.50 51.98
N LEU A 405 13.01 14.15 52.58
CA LEU A 405 12.58 14.64 53.89
C LEU A 405 13.06 13.68 55.00
N ILE A 406 13.62 14.21 56.09
CA ILE A 406 14.16 13.40 57.21
C ILE A 406 13.04 12.77 58.05
N TYR A 407 11.99 13.53 58.35
CA TYR A 407 10.92 13.09 59.28
C TYR A 407 9.65 12.72 58.51
N ILE A 408 9.55 11.45 58.13
CA ILE A 408 8.37 10.89 57.46
C ILE A 408 7.96 9.59 58.16
N PHE A 409 6.66 9.33 58.22
CA PHE A 409 6.12 8.04 58.64
C PHE A 409 6.77 6.88 57.86
N THR A 410 7.32 5.90 58.58
CA THR A 410 7.97 4.71 57.99
C THR A 410 7.06 3.99 56.99
N CYS A 411 5.75 4.00 57.22
CA CYS A 411 4.75 3.45 56.30
C CYS A 411 4.81 4.04 54.89
N LEU A 412 5.12 5.35 54.74
CA LEU A 412 5.24 5.99 53.42
C LEU A 412 6.46 5.50 52.65
N LYS A 413 7.57 5.18 53.35
CA LYS A 413 8.74 4.57 52.72
C LYS A 413 8.41 3.17 52.18
N TYR A 414 7.67 2.37 52.95
CA TYR A 414 7.21 1.05 52.50
C TYR A 414 6.21 1.13 51.35
N ILE A 415 5.28 2.09 51.37
CA ILE A 415 4.37 2.33 50.25
C ILE A 415 5.14 2.71 48.98
N GLY A 416 6.17 3.55 49.12
CA GLY A 416 7.06 3.90 48.01
C GLY A 416 7.78 2.67 47.42
N CYS A 417 8.40 1.85 48.27
CA CYS A 417 9.07 0.62 47.84
C CYS A 417 8.09 -0.40 47.23
N ALA A 418 6.91 -0.60 47.83
CA ALA A 418 5.88 -1.49 47.29
C ALA A 418 5.37 -1.00 45.92
N SER A 419 5.22 0.31 45.74
CA SER A 419 4.84 0.89 44.44
C SER A 419 5.92 0.65 43.38
N LEU A 420 7.20 0.77 43.73
CA LEU A 420 8.31 0.47 42.81
C LEU A 420 8.38 -1.02 42.46
N ILE A 421 8.18 -1.91 43.44
CA ILE A 421 8.13 -3.38 43.21
C ILE A 421 6.96 -3.74 42.32
N TRP A 422 5.77 -3.17 42.57
CA TRP A 422 4.58 -3.40 41.75
C TRP A 422 4.84 -3.08 40.27
N ILE A 423 5.51 -1.96 40.00
CA ILE A 423 5.85 -1.56 38.62
C ILE A 423 6.82 -2.53 37.96
N SER A 424 7.80 -3.02 38.71
CA SER A 424 8.76 -3.99 38.20
C SER A 424 8.15 -5.37 37.97
N SER A 425 7.09 -5.73 38.71
CA SER A 425 6.43 -7.04 38.59
C SER A 425 5.32 -7.06 37.54
N ASP A 426 4.59 -5.96 37.35
CA ASP A 426 3.46 -5.84 36.42
C ASP A 426 3.88 -5.28 35.04
N ASP A 427 5.15 -5.44 34.62
CA ASP A 427 5.70 -4.79 33.43
C ASP A 427 4.80 -5.00 32.19
N PRO A 428 4.14 -3.93 31.68
CA PRO A 428 3.31 -4.00 30.48
C PRO A 428 4.06 -4.56 29.26
N ARG A 429 5.40 -4.50 29.27
CA ARG A 429 6.25 -5.05 28.20
C ARG A 429 6.14 -6.57 28.11
N VAL A 430 5.93 -7.29 29.22
CA VAL A 430 5.73 -8.74 29.17
C VAL A 430 4.44 -9.08 28.42
N TYR A 431 3.38 -8.29 28.57
CA TYR A 431 2.12 -8.44 27.83
C TYR A 431 2.24 -8.06 26.34
N PHE A 432 3.07 -7.06 26.01
CA PHE A 432 3.34 -6.69 24.60
C PHE A 432 4.27 -7.68 23.89
N ILE A 433 5.25 -8.25 24.59
CA ILE A 433 6.17 -9.25 24.01
C ILE A 433 5.45 -10.57 23.79
N THR A 434 4.64 -11.04 24.75
CA THR A 434 3.87 -12.30 24.61
C THR A 434 2.83 -12.24 23.49
N ASN A 435 2.07 -11.15 23.34
CA ASN A 435 1.09 -11.01 22.24
C ASN A 435 1.71 -10.81 20.84
N LYS A 436 2.99 -10.43 20.76
CA LYS A 436 3.68 -10.27 19.47
C LYS A 436 4.36 -11.57 19.04
N VAL A 437 4.78 -12.41 19.98
CA VAL A 437 5.38 -13.72 19.72
C VAL A 437 4.34 -14.76 19.26
N GLU A 438 3.07 -14.66 19.67
CA GLU A 438 1.99 -15.51 19.14
C GLU A 438 1.48 -15.13 17.73
N LYS A 439 2.00 -14.04 17.13
CA LYS A 439 1.58 -13.54 15.81
C LYS A 439 2.63 -13.65 14.72
N THR A 440 3.76 -14.32 14.95
CA THR A 440 4.58 -14.77 13.83
C THR A 440 3.88 -15.99 13.22
N PRO A 441 3.44 -15.93 11.95
CA PRO A 441 2.93 -17.11 11.28
C PRO A 441 4.04 -18.16 11.30
N TYR A 442 3.72 -19.35 11.80
CA TYR A 442 4.48 -20.52 11.40
C TYR A 442 4.22 -20.67 9.90
N ASP A 443 5.17 -20.20 9.09
CA ASP A 443 5.30 -20.60 7.70
C ASP A 443 5.53 -22.11 7.70
N ILE A 444 4.45 -22.87 7.57
CA ILE A 444 4.49 -24.28 7.20
C ILE A 444 4.68 -24.27 5.68
N ASP A 445 5.93 -24.06 5.26
CA ASP A 445 6.41 -24.49 3.95
C ASP A 445 6.54 -26.02 3.99
N ASP A 446 5.43 -26.72 3.79
CA ASP A 446 5.43 -28.12 3.36
C ASP A 446 4.46 -28.24 2.18
N ASP A 447 4.93 -27.78 1.00
CA ASP A 447 4.42 -28.24 -0.29
C ASP A 447 5.30 -29.41 -0.77
N PRO A 448 4.87 -30.67 -0.57
CA PRO A 448 5.64 -31.83 -1.03
C PRO A 448 5.64 -32.04 -2.55
N ASN A 449 5.06 -31.13 -3.36
CA ASN A 449 5.02 -31.27 -4.83
C ASN A 449 6.03 -30.42 -5.60
N LYS A 450 6.98 -29.75 -4.93
CA LYS A 450 8.03 -29.00 -5.61
C LYS A 450 9.27 -29.88 -5.88
N ASN A 451 9.13 -30.86 -6.76
CA ASN A 451 10.25 -31.49 -7.48
C ASN A 451 9.76 -32.33 -8.67
N SER A 452 9.58 -31.69 -9.83
CA SER A 452 9.96 -32.17 -11.17
C SER A 452 9.40 -31.21 -12.23
N GLY A 453 10.26 -30.31 -12.70
CA GLY A 453 9.97 -29.29 -13.71
C GLY A 453 11.08 -28.26 -13.80
#